data_AF-A0A1V5MZD9-F1
#
_entry.id   AF-A0A1V5MZD9-F1
#
_cell.length_a   1.000
_cell.length_b   1.000
_cell.length_c   1.000
_cell.angle_alpha   90.00
_cell.angle_beta   90.00
_cell.angle_gamma   90.00
#
_symmetry.space_group_name_H-M   'P 1'
#
loop_
_entity.id
_entity.type
_entity.pdbx_description
1 polymer ?
#
loop_
_entity_poly.entity_id
_entity_poly.type
_entity_poly.pdbx_seq_one_letter_code
_entity_poly.pdbx_strand_id
1 'polypeptide(L)'
;MGINDKCAYPTSYDMMGCCVPEGMRSIYTAWKFAVQNKPAGVFVNMCFDRETPEAKVSSFLPFTGRITVNAKIARDFYLRPPAWAPKGQIKAYRNQKQEPLLWRDSYLLFENAQKGDELTLTYPLITFVQKQSKEELQLAVKTYTITWVGNTAVDIQPQGERLPLFRQVSKPLPPCPESK
;
A
#
# COMPACT_ATOMS: atom_id res chain seq x y z
N MET A 1 15.84 38.14 -19.91
CA MET A 1 17.17 37.54 -20.17
C MET A 1 16.90 36.09 -20.55
N GLY A 2 17.14 35.73 -21.81
CA GLY A 2 16.46 34.65 -22.53
C GLY A 2 16.74 33.24 -21.99
N ILE A 3 15.68 32.42 -21.97
CA ILE A 3 15.64 31.02 -21.50
C ILE A 3 16.13 30.02 -22.56
N ASN A 4 16.78 30.50 -23.62
CA ASN A 4 16.91 29.75 -24.88
C ASN A 4 18.27 29.87 -25.56
N ASP A 5 19.37 29.86 -24.79
CA ASP A 5 20.71 29.70 -25.37
C ASP A 5 21.49 28.63 -24.60
N LYS A 6 21.38 27.38 -25.07
CA LYS A 6 22.52 26.56 -25.54
C LYS A 6 22.09 25.11 -25.77
N CYS A 7 21.96 24.77 -27.04
CA CYS A 7 22.14 23.40 -27.49
C CYS A 7 23.52 22.86 -27.08
N ALA A 8 23.56 21.57 -26.74
CA ALA A 8 24.71 20.67 -26.89
C ALA A 8 25.89 20.81 -25.89
N TYR A 9 25.65 20.50 -24.61
CA TYR A 9 26.59 19.70 -23.82
C TYR A 9 25.79 18.64 -23.05
N PRO A 10 26.03 17.33 -23.24
CA PRO A 10 25.29 16.27 -22.53
C PRO A 10 25.74 16.09 -21.07
N THR A 11 26.52 17.04 -20.52
CA THR A 11 27.15 16.92 -19.20
C THR A 11 26.56 17.85 -18.13
N SER A 12 25.58 18.70 -18.46
CA SER A 12 24.81 19.37 -17.42
C SER A 12 23.77 18.38 -16.89
N TYR A 13 24.09 17.73 -15.77
CA TYR A 13 23.05 17.21 -14.89
C TYR A 13 22.21 18.41 -14.45
N ASP A 14 21.13 18.70 -15.16
CA ASP A 14 20.09 19.57 -14.62
C ASP A 14 19.58 18.88 -13.36
N MET A 15 19.89 19.48 -12.20
CA MET A 15 19.29 19.06 -10.94
C MET A 15 17.79 19.36 -11.01
N MET A 16 17.04 18.43 -11.59
CA MET A 16 15.58 18.41 -11.57
C MET A 16 15.12 17.99 -10.17
N GLY A 17 15.34 18.89 -9.21
CA GLY A 17 15.13 18.67 -7.79
C GLY A 17 13.67 18.68 -7.36
N CYS A 18 12.69 18.60 -8.26
CA CYS A 18 11.28 18.56 -7.90
C CYS A 18 10.79 17.14 -7.55
N CYS A 19 11.19 16.12 -8.32
CA CYS A 19 10.68 14.75 -8.15
C CYS A 19 11.09 14.11 -6.82
N VAL A 20 12.33 14.32 -6.39
CA VAL A 20 12.86 13.71 -5.16
C VAL A 20 12.16 14.25 -3.90
N PRO A 21 12.09 15.58 -3.64
CA PRO A 21 11.41 16.10 -2.46
C PRO A 21 9.90 15.87 -2.52
N GLU A 22 9.26 15.98 -3.68
CA GLU A 22 7.83 15.67 -3.81
C GLU A 22 7.55 14.17 -3.60
N GLY A 23 8.44 13.30 -4.08
CA GLY A 23 8.41 11.86 -3.78
C GLY A 23 8.40 11.62 -2.27
N MET A 24 9.33 12.22 -1.53
CA MET A 24 9.39 12.09 -0.07
C MET A 24 8.13 12.65 0.62
N ARG A 25 7.62 13.81 0.19
CA ARG A 25 6.37 14.39 0.70
C ARG A 25 5.17 13.49 0.44
N SER A 26 5.10 12.87 -0.73
CA SER A 26 4.00 11.97 -1.09
C SER A 26 3.99 10.71 -0.24
N ILE A 27 5.16 10.10 0.03
CA ILE A 27 5.29 8.94 0.92
C ILE A 27 4.83 9.30 2.33
N TYR A 28 5.30 10.44 2.86
CA TYR A 28 4.86 10.92 4.17
C TYR A 28 3.35 11.18 4.21
N THR A 29 2.79 11.76 3.14
CA THR A 29 1.37 12.06 3.01
C THR A 29 0.54 10.78 3.00
N ALA A 30 0.97 9.75 2.24
CA ALA A 30 0.34 8.44 2.23
C ALA A 30 0.38 7.78 3.62
N TRP A 31 1.51 7.85 4.33
CA TRP A 31 1.65 7.35 5.69
C TRP A 31 0.79 8.11 6.71
N LYS A 32 0.75 9.44 6.62
CA LYS A 32 -0.03 10.32 7.50
C LYS A 32 -1.53 10.10 7.34
N PHE A 33 -1.99 9.95 6.10
CA PHE A 33 -3.41 9.79 5.76
C PHE A 33 -3.85 8.34 5.58
N ALA A 34 -3.00 7.36 5.95
CA ALA A 34 -3.38 5.95 6.00
C ALA A 34 -4.53 5.70 6.97
N VAL A 35 -4.54 6.41 8.09
CA VAL A 35 -5.62 6.42 9.08
C VAL A 35 -6.00 7.86 9.39
N GLN A 36 -7.29 8.18 9.38
CA GLN A 36 -7.79 9.52 9.66
C GLN A 36 -8.95 9.47 10.64
N ASN A 37 -8.85 10.22 11.74
CA ASN A 37 -9.98 10.48 12.62
C ASN A 37 -10.75 11.69 12.10
N LYS A 38 -11.99 11.48 11.67
CA LYS A 38 -12.90 12.51 11.14
C LYS A 38 -14.14 12.61 12.05
N PRO A 39 -14.96 13.67 11.92
CA PRO A 39 -16.19 13.79 12.70
C PRO A 39 -17.10 12.56 12.63
N ALA A 40 -17.20 11.92 11.45
CA ALA A 40 -18.01 10.71 11.25
C ALA A 40 -17.41 9.43 11.88
N GLY A 41 -16.09 9.36 12.11
CA GLY A 41 -15.44 8.14 12.61
C GLY A 41 -13.98 8.02 12.18
N VAL A 42 -13.42 6.83 12.38
CA VAL A 42 -12.03 6.51 12.03
C VAL A 42 -11.99 5.85 10.66
N PHE A 43 -11.29 6.47 9.72
CA PHE A 43 -11.14 5.99 8.35
C PHE A 43 -9.79 5.33 8.17
N VAL A 44 -9.78 4.07 7.74
CA VAL A 44 -8.59 3.32 7.37
C VAL A 44 -8.55 3.25 5.84
N ASN A 45 -7.69 4.07 5.26
CA ASN A 45 -7.63 4.32 3.82
C ASN A 45 -6.68 3.36 3.09
N MET A 46 -5.63 2.88 3.75
CA MET A 46 -4.55 2.12 3.12
C MET A 46 -4.29 0.80 3.87
N CYS A 47 -3.97 -0.26 3.12
CA CYS A 47 -3.73 -1.61 3.64
C CYS A 47 -2.25 -1.87 3.92
N PHE A 48 -1.64 -1.09 4.82
CA PHE A 48 -0.29 -1.34 5.35
C PHE A 48 -0.24 -1.04 6.86
N ASP A 49 0.81 -1.52 7.51
CA ASP A 49 0.96 -1.41 8.97
C ASP A 49 1.04 0.05 9.41
N ARG A 50 0.15 0.44 10.32
CA ARG A 50 0.08 1.82 10.84
C ARG A 50 -0.54 1.84 12.23
N GLU A 51 0.17 2.45 13.17
CA GLU A 51 -0.32 2.59 14.54
C GLU A 51 -0.57 4.06 14.94
N THR A 52 -1.83 4.42 15.12
CA THR A 52 -2.30 5.74 15.56
C THR A 52 -2.83 5.68 17.00
N PRO A 53 -3.14 6.82 17.64
CA PRO A 53 -3.89 6.84 18.90
C PRO A 53 -5.25 6.14 18.81
N GLU A 54 -5.91 6.19 17.66
CA GLU A 54 -7.26 5.67 17.45
C GLU A 54 -7.30 4.19 17.05
N ALA A 55 -6.26 3.70 16.35
CA ALA A 55 -6.27 2.38 15.74
C ALA A 55 -4.86 1.81 15.52
N LYS A 56 -4.74 0.49 15.61
CA LYS A 56 -3.57 -0.26 15.10
C LYS A 56 -3.97 -1.10 13.91
N VAL A 57 -3.47 -0.75 12.74
CA VAL A 57 -3.69 -1.44 11.47
C VAL A 57 -2.55 -2.42 11.23
N SER A 58 -2.90 -3.66 10.91
CA SER A 58 -1.99 -4.73 10.51
C SER A 58 -2.40 -5.26 9.14
N SER A 59 -1.48 -5.25 8.18
CA SER A 59 -1.65 -5.80 6.85
C SER A 59 -0.91 -7.12 6.72
N PHE A 60 -1.50 -8.08 6.02
CA PHE A 60 -0.90 -9.39 5.79
C PHE A 60 -0.45 -9.56 4.33
N LEU A 61 -0.43 -8.47 3.56
CA LEU A 61 0.13 -8.46 2.22
C LEU A 61 1.66 -8.69 2.27
N PRO A 62 2.22 -9.41 1.28
CA PRO A 62 1.55 -10.03 0.13
C PRO A 62 1.22 -11.51 0.35
N PHE A 63 1.13 -12.00 1.59
CA PHE A 63 0.86 -13.41 1.87
C PHE A 63 -0.64 -13.73 1.81
N THR A 64 -1.47 -12.86 2.36
CA THR A 64 -2.93 -13.02 2.34
C THR A 64 -3.61 -11.68 2.12
N GLY A 65 -4.77 -11.71 1.46
CA GLY A 65 -5.65 -10.56 1.33
C GLY A 65 -6.40 -10.30 2.63
N ARG A 66 -5.68 -9.84 3.67
CA ARG A 66 -6.25 -9.54 4.99
C ARG A 66 -5.71 -8.22 5.51
N ILE A 67 -6.61 -7.44 6.10
CA ILE A 67 -6.29 -6.30 6.95
C ILE A 67 -7.06 -6.45 8.26
N THR A 68 -6.36 -6.23 9.36
CA THR A 68 -6.94 -6.25 10.71
C THR A 68 -6.67 -4.92 11.39
N VAL A 69 -7.70 -4.36 12.00
CA VAL A 69 -7.67 -3.07 12.69
C VAL A 69 -8.11 -3.29 14.12
N ASN A 70 -7.21 -3.06 15.06
CA ASN A 70 -7.52 -3.06 16.48
C ASN A 70 -7.96 -1.66 16.87
N ALA A 71 -9.22 -1.50 17.27
CA ALA A 71 -9.78 -0.23 17.70
C ALA A 71 -9.22 0.16 19.08
N LYS A 72 -8.64 1.36 19.20
CA LYS A 72 -8.12 1.88 20.48
C LYS A 72 -9.07 2.86 21.16
N ILE A 73 -10.10 3.28 20.45
CA ILE A 73 -11.19 4.16 20.93
C ILE A 73 -12.53 3.59 20.46
N ALA A 74 -13.61 3.94 21.16
CA ALA A 74 -14.96 3.55 20.76
C ALA A 74 -15.54 4.55 19.76
N ARG A 75 -15.70 4.16 18.49
CA ARG A 75 -16.24 4.97 17.38
C ARG A 75 -16.71 4.07 16.23
N ASP A 76 -17.31 4.67 15.21
CA ASP A 76 -17.49 4.03 13.91
C ASP A 76 -16.15 3.94 13.15
N PHE A 77 -15.94 2.81 12.49
CA PHE A 77 -14.73 2.54 11.70
C PHE A 77 -15.08 2.27 10.24
N TYR A 78 -14.39 2.95 9.34
CA TYR A 78 -14.55 2.85 7.90
C TYR A 78 -13.29 2.24 7.31
N LEU A 79 -13.33 0.96 6.95
CA LEU A 79 -12.19 0.26 6.37
C LEU A 79 -12.34 0.19 4.86
N ARG A 80 -11.34 0.70 4.12
CA ARG A 80 -11.33 0.66 2.66
C ARG A 80 -10.61 -0.60 2.16
N PRO A 81 -11.32 -1.58 1.57
CA PRO A 81 -10.66 -2.67 0.88
C PRO A 81 -9.93 -2.16 -0.38
N PRO A 82 -8.93 -2.89 -0.88
CA PRO A 82 -8.27 -2.53 -2.15
C PRO A 82 -9.27 -2.48 -3.31
N ALA A 83 -9.11 -1.52 -4.22
CA ALA A 83 -10.06 -1.29 -5.32
C ALA A 83 -10.21 -2.48 -6.27
N TRP A 84 -9.19 -3.33 -6.36
CA TRP A 84 -9.20 -4.54 -7.19
C TRP A 84 -9.95 -5.71 -6.55
N ALA A 85 -10.27 -5.65 -5.25
CA ALA A 85 -10.97 -6.72 -4.55
C ALA A 85 -12.46 -6.75 -4.97
N PRO A 86 -12.98 -7.87 -5.53
CA PRO A 86 -14.38 -7.96 -5.92
C PRO A 86 -15.29 -7.88 -4.70
N LYS A 87 -16.22 -6.92 -4.67
CA LYS A 87 -17.10 -6.67 -3.51
C LYS A 87 -17.81 -7.93 -2.99
N GLY A 88 -18.25 -8.82 -3.89
CA GLY A 88 -18.94 -10.07 -3.53
C GLY A 88 -18.06 -11.15 -2.91
N GLN A 89 -16.74 -10.98 -2.90
CA GLN A 89 -15.79 -11.91 -2.28
C GLN A 89 -15.12 -11.33 -1.02
N ILE A 90 -15.50 -10.11 -0.63
CA ILE A 90 -15.02 -9.49 0.60
C ILE A 90 -15.82 -10.05 1.77
N LYS A 91 -15.15 -10.31 2.88
CA LYS A 91 -15.79 -10.70 4.15
C LYS A 91 -15.31 -9.78 5.25
N ALA A 92 -16.21 -9.45 6.18
CA ALA A 92 -15.94 -8.62 7.34
C ALA A 92 -16.14 -9.43 8.62
N TYR A 93 -15.30 -9.19 9.60
CA TYR A 93 -15.33 -9.87 10.89
C TYR A 93 -15.10 -8.86 12.02
N ARG A 94 -15.83 -9.02 13.12
CA ARG A 94 -15.58 -8.34 14.39
C ARG A 94 -15.28 -9.41 15.44
N ASN A 95 -14.12 -9.33 16.08
CA ASN A 95 -13.69 -10.31 17.09
C ASN A 95 -13.86 -11.76 16.59
N GLN A 96 -13.38 -12.02 15.36
CA GLN A 96 -13.46 -13.31 14.64
C GLN A 96 -14.88 -13.76 14.24
N LYS A 97 -15.94 -13.06 14.64
CA LYS A 97 -17.31 -13.33 14.20
C LYS A 97 -17.61 -12.59 12.90
N GLN A 98 -18.13 -13.30 11.90
CA GLN A 98 -18.48 -12.68 10.62
C GLN A 98 -19.67 -11.72 10.80
N GLU A 99 -19.55 -10.52 10.22
CA GLU A 99 -20.59 -9.49 10.19
C GLU A 99 -21.10 -9.25 8.76
N PRO A 100 -22.34 -8.79 8.58
CA PRO A 100 -22.84 -8.38 7.28
C PRO A 100 -22.04 -7.19 6.74
N LEU A 101 -21.88 -7.13 5.41
CA LEU A 101 -21.17 -6.02 4.77
C LEU A 101 -22.04 -4.77 4.71
N LEU A 102 -21.67 -3.75 5.48
CA LEU A 102 -22.31 -2.42 5.42
C LEU A 102 -21.44 -1.46 4.60
N TRP A 103 -21.79 -1.27 3.34
CA TRP A 103 -21.06 -0.34 2.48
C TRP A 103 -21.49 1.12 2.70
N ARG A 104 -20.51 2.01 2.74
CA ARG A 104 -20.64 3.46 2.61
C ARG A 104 -19.62 3.92 1.58
N ASP A 105 -20.11 4.19 0.36
CA ASP A 105 -19.29 4.44 -0.83
C ASP A 105 -18.27 3.33 -1.12
N SER A 106 -16.98 3.61 -0.86
CA SER A 106 -15.84 2.70 -1.04
C SER A 106 -15.38 2.05 0.27
N TYR A 107 -16.06 2.29 1.38
CA TYR A 107 -15.69 1.79 2.71
C TYR A 107 -16.68 0.73 3.19
N LEU A 108 -16.17 -0.22 3.96
CA LEU A 108 -16.96 -1.07 4.84
C LEU A 108 -17.02 -0.43 6.22
N LEU A 109 -18.23 -0.19 6.68
CA LEU A 109 -18.53 0.43 7.96
C LEU A 109 -18.69 -0.64 9.04
N PHE A 110 -17.95 -0.49 10.12
CA PHE A 110 -18.17 -1.15 11.40
C PHE A 110 -18.74 -0.13 12.37
N GLU A 111 -20.04 -0.23 12.62
CA GLU A 111 -20.75 0.67 13.53
C GLU A 111 -20.44 0.34 14.99
N ASN A 112 -20.34 1.38 15.82
CA ASN A 112 -20.18 1.30 17.27
C ASN A 112 -19.07 0.32 17.70
N ALA A 113 -17.92 0.32 17.01
CA ALA A 113 -16.78 -0.48 17.44
C ALA A 113 -16.31 0.02 18.82
N GLN A 114 -16.04 -0.92 19.72
CA GLN A 114 -15.58 -0.64 21.07
C GLN A 114 -14.06 -0.62 21.12
N LYS A 115 -13.51 0.06 22.13
CA LYS A 115 -12.08 -0.04 22.42
C LYS A 115 -11.73 -1.51 22.70
N GLY A 116 -10.76 -2.04 21.97
CA GLY A 116 -10.31 -3.42 22.04
C GLY A 116 -10.90 -4.33 20.95
N ASP A 117 -11.89 -3.87 20.18
CA ASP A 117 -12.44 -4.68 19.08
C ASP A 117 -11.40 -4.90 17.97
N GLU A 118 -11.36 -6.14 17.47
CA GLU A 118 -10.62 -6.53 16.27
C GLU A 118 -11.55 -6.52 15.05
N LEU A 119 -11.35 -5.54 14.17
CA LEU A 119 -12.10 -5.39 12.92
C LEU A 119 -11.26 -5.93 11.76
N THR A 120 -11.72 -6.97 11.09
CA THR A 120 -10.95 -7.65 10.04
C THR A 120 -11.71 -7.65 8.72
N LEU A 121 -11.03 -7.30 7.63
CA LEU A 121 -11.48 -7.56 6.27
C LEU A 121 -10.61 -8.63 5.62
N THR A 122 -11.26 -9.55 4.92
CA THR A 122 -10.57 -10.50 4.03
C THR A 122 -11.08 -10.35 2.61
N TYR A 123 -10.19 -10.50 1.65
CA TYR A 123 -10.46 -10.41 0.22
C TYR A 123 -9.57 -11.41 -0.53
N PRO A 124 -9.96 -11.87 -1.73
CA PRO A 124 -9.08 -12.69 -2.57
C PRO A 124 -7.79 -11.91 -2.83
N LEU A 125 -6.66 -12.58 -3.02
CA LEU A 125 -5.40 -11.93 -3.38
C LEU A 125 -5.13 -12.18 -4.86
N ILE A 126 -4.99 -11.11 -5.64
CA ILE A 126 -4.73 -11.23 -7.09
C ILE A 126 -3.25 -11.37 -7.38
N THR A 127 -2.93 -12.10 -8.45
CA THR A 127 -1.60 -12.17 -9.04
C THR A 127 -1.71 -11.80 -10.52
N PHE A 128 -0.86 -10.91 -11.00
CA PHE A 128 -0.87 -10.50 -12.41
C PHE A 128 0.52 -10.10 -12.90
N VAL A 129 0.68 -10.08 -14.22
CA VAL A 129 1.93 -9.73 -14.89
C VAL A 129 1.74 -8.43 -15.66
N GLN A 130 2.65 -7.48 -15.46
CA GLN A 130 2.69 -6.21 -16.17
C GLN A 130 3.94 -6.16 -17.06
N LYS A 131 3.78 -5.77 -18.33
CA LYS A 131 4.90 -5.48 -19.23
C LYS A 131 5.05 -3.98 -19.40
N GLN A 132 6.27 -3.48 -19.25
CA GLN A 132 6.59 -2.06 -19.41
C GLN A 132 7.84 -1.89 -20.25
N SER A 133 7.74 -1.15 -21.35
CA SER A 133 8.87 -0.80 -22.19
C SER A 133 9.42 0.56 -21.78
N LYS A 134 10.73 0.68 -21.65
CA LYS A 134 11.42 1.95 -21.40
C LYS A 134 12.30 2.29 -22.60
N GLU A 135 12.09 3.49 -23.11
CA GLU A 135 12.96 4.13 -24.09
C GLU A 135 13.94 5.02 -23.34
N GLU A 136 15.23 4.78 -23.53
CA GLU A 136 16.29 5.63 -23.01
C GLU A 136 17.02 6.24 -24.23
N LEU A 137 17.35 7.53 -24.13
CA LEU A 137 18.01 8.24 -25.22
C LEU A 137 19.33 7.53 -25.55
N GLN A 138 19.51 7.15 -26.82
CA GLN A 138 20.69 6.42 -27.33
C GLN A 138 20.87 4.97 -26.82
N LEU A 139 19.84 4.37 -26.22
CA LEU A 139 19.85 2.96 -25.82
C LEU A 139 18.70 2.18 -26.48
N ALA A 140 18.90 0.88 -26.68
CA ALA A 140 17.86 0.01 -27.19
C ALA A 140 16.67 -0.05 -26.23
N VAL A 141 15.45 -0.11 -26.78
CA VAL A 141 14.23 -0.25 -25.99
C VAL A 141 14.32 -1.51 -25.13
N LYS A 142 14.13 -1.33 -23.82
CA LYS A 142 14.18 -2.44 -22.88
C LYS A 142 12.78 -2.71 -22.32
N THR A 143 12.31 -3.94 -22.50
CA THR A 143 11.02 -4.38 -21.95
C THR A 143 11.25 -5.09 -20.62
N TYR A 144 10.53 -4.62 -19.61
CA TYR A 144 10.47 -5.22 -18.29
C TYR A 144 9.16 -5.97 -18.11
N THR A 145 9.23 -7.15 -17.50
CA THR A 145 8.08 -7.95 -17.09
C THR A 145 8.07 -8.03 -15.57
N ILE A 146 7.03 -7.52 -14.94
CA ILE A 146 6.89 -7.45 -13.48
C ILE A 146 5.76 -8.39 -13.06
N THR A 147 6.04 -9.28 -12.11
CA THR A 147 5.01 -10.10 -11.47
C THR A 147 4.57 -9.44 -10.17
N TRP A 148 3.26 -9.26 -10.03
CA TRP A 148 2.63 -8.61 -8.89
C TRP A 148 1.79 -9.59 -8.10
N VAL A 149 1.85 -9.48 -6.77
CA VAL A 149 0.90 -10.11 -5.84
C VAL A 149 0.25 -8.99 -5.03
N GLY A 150 -1.05 -8.78 -5.25
CA GLY A 150 -1.76 -7.59 -4.79
C GLY A 150 -1.10 -6.31 -5.30
N ASN A 151 -0.49 -5.55 -4.39
CA ASN A 151 0.27 -4.32 -4.68
C ASN A 151 1.79 -4.48 -4.46
N THR A 152 2.28 -5.71 -4.30
CA THR A 152 3.70 -5.99 -4.09
C THR A 152 4.31 -6.58 -5.36
N ALA A 153 5.36 -5.94 -5.87
CA ALA A 153 6.19 -6.53 -6.93
C ALA A 153 7.05 -7.65 -6.32
N VAL A 154 6.91 -8.86 -6.84
CA VAL A 154 7.59 -10.05 -6.30
C VAL A 154 8.68 -10.59 -7.23
N ASP A 155 8.58 -10.28 -8.53
CA ASP A 155 9.59 -10.60 -9.53
C ASP A 155 9.67 -9.50 -10.61
N ILE A 156 10.85 -9.30 -11.18
CA ILE A 156 11.07 -8.43 -12.34
C ILE A 156 12.08 -9.06 -13.31
N GLN A 157 11.76 -9.09 -14.60
CA GLN A 157 12.62 -9.58 -15.67
C GLN A 157 12.86 -8.48 -16.72
N PRO A 158 14.08 -8.31 -17.26
CA PRO A 158 15.30 -9.00 -16.85
C PRO A 158 15.77 -8.55 -15.47
N GLN A 159 16.39 -9.45 -14.74
CA GLN A 159 16.97 -9.19 -13.42
C GLN A 159 18.10 -8.15 -13.50
N GLY A 160 18.19 -7.30 -12.47
CA GLY A 160 19.28 -6.34 -12.35
C GLY A 160 20.60 -7.03 -12.04
N GLU A 161 21.68 -6.68 -12.73
CA GLU A 161 22.98 -7.32 -12.53
C GLU A 161 23.66 -6.92 -11.21
N ARG A 162 23.51 -5.66 -10.79
CA ARG A 162 24.22 -5.10 -9.63
C ARG A 162 23.40 -5.10 -8.34
N LEU A 163 22.10 -4.78 -8.43
CA LEU A 163 21.15 -4.75 -7.31
C LEU A 163 19.82 -5.36 -7.75
N PRO A 164 19.75 -6.70 -7.79
CA PRO A 164 18.54 -7.41 -8.22
C PRO A 164 17.46 -7.32 -7.14
N LEU A 165 16.61 -6.30 -7.27
CA LEU A 165 15.42 -6.11 -6.44
C LEU A 165 14.32 -7.11 -6.86
N PHE A 166 13.39 -7.39 -5.94
CA PHE A 166 12.22 -8.24 -6.20
C PHE A 166 12.59 -9.66 -6.67
N ARG A 167 13.30 -10.40 -5.83
CA ARG A 167 13.66 -11.82 -6.09
C ARG A 167 12.72 -12.83 -5.42
N GLN A 168 11.94 -12.39 -4.46
CA GLN A 168 10.96 -13.15 -3.70
C GLN A 168 10.14 -12.19 -2.85
N VAL A 169 8.96 -12.62 -2.40
CA VAL A 169 8.30 -12.01 -1.25
C VAL A 169 9.27 -12.12 -0.06
N SER A 170 9.66 -11.00 0.54
CA SER A 170 10.50 -11.00 1.74
C SER A 170 9.93 -11.97 2.78
N LYS A 171 10.73 -12.92 3.25
CA LYS A 171 10.32 -13.90 4.29
C LYS A 171 9.71 -13.15 5.49
N PRO A 172 8.68 -13.70 6.17
CA PRO A 172 8.20 -13.13 7.41
C PRO A 172 9.39 -12.90 8.35
N LEU A 173 9.44 -11.74 9.01
CA LEU A 173 10.45 -11.50 10.03
C LEU A 173 10.29 -12.57 11.13
N PRO A 174 11.38 -13.14 11.66
CA PRO A 174 11.29 -14.04 12.80
C PRO A 174 10.56 -13.33 13.96
N PRO A 175 9.78 -14.06 14.78
CA PRO A 175 9.09 -13.47 15.92
C PRO A 175 10.11 -12.80 16.86
N CYS A 176 9.74 -11.66 17.46
CA CYS A 176 10.56 -11.07 18.51
C CYS A 176 10.77 -12.10 19.63
N PRO A 177 12.00 -12.23 20.17
CA PRO A 177 12.22 -13.09 21.32
C PRO A 177 11.33 -12.61 22.48
N GLU A 178 10.61 -13.53 23.11
CA GLU A 178 9.80 -13.25 24.29
C GLU A 178 10.71 -12.73 25.40
N SER A 179 10.37 -11.58 25.99
CA SER A 179 11.02 -11.12 27.21
C SER A 179 10.71 -12.13 28.32
N LYS A 180 11.75 -12.77 28.86
CA LYS A 180 11.66 -13.66 30.02
C LYS A 180 10.99 -13.00 31.21
#